data_AF-A0A379FW43-F1
#
_entry.id   AF-A0A379FW43-F1
#
_cell.length_a   1.000
_cell.length_b   1.000
_cell.length_c   1.000
_cell.angle_alpha   90.00
_cell.angle_beta   90.00
_cell.angle_gamma   90.00
#
_symmetry.space_group_name_H-M   'P 1'
#
loop_
_entity.id
_entity.type
_entity.pdbx_description
1 polymer ?
#
loop_
_entity_poly.entity_id
_entity_poly.type
_entity_poly.pdbx_seq_one_letter_code
_entity_poly.pdbx_strand_id
1 'polypeptide(L)'
;MSLFLIIINYLLRRGDELEVLHKNIQENSKEQVVFGILNHQDGLAYSLIGKGAPQERGFYIGLWGFIFCILALFILVAGWASISETFEKGGYWDYWDWMNIIDTGVMFISFSGTILLGISFLIALCVAIYFKVSKRGNAYYQSQYFLKQLRRQHGKTDYVTEVRS
;
A
#
# COMPACT_ATOMS: atom_id res chain seq x y z
N MET A 1 -1.03 7.74 -25.34
CA MET A 1 -1.03 9.02 -24.59
C MET A 1 -1.24 8.68 -23.13
N SER A 2 -0.33 9.05 -22.23
CA SER A 2 -0.46 8.70 -20.79
C SER A 2 -1.66 9.43 -20.18
N LEU A 3 -2.41 8.78 -19.29
CA LEU A 3 -3.62 9.34 -18.66
C LEU A 3 -3.33 10.70 -17.98
N PHE A 4 -2.10 10.85 -17.49
CA PHE A 4 -1.63 12.06 -16.83
C PHE A 4 -1.57 13.28 -17.76
N LEU A 5 -1.16 13.09 -19.02
CA LEU A 5 -1.16 14.16 -20.03
C LEU A 5 -2.58 14.60 -20.43
N ILE A 6 -3.53 13.67 -20.41
CA ILE A 6 -4.94 13.98 -20.65
C ILE A 6 -5.49 14.89 -19.55
N ILE A 7 -5.17 14.58 -18.28
CA ILE A 7 -5.57 15.39 -17.13
C ILE A 7 -4.99 16.80 -17.21
N ILE A 8 -3.69 16.93 -17.51
CA ILE A 8 -3.03 18.23 -17.71
C ILE A 8 -3.77 19.04 -18.79
N ASN A 9 -3.96 18.46 -19.96
CA ASN A 9 -4.59 19.15 -21.08
C ASN A 9 -6.04 19.54 -20.79
N TYR A 10 -6.78 18.71 -20.06
CA TYR A 10 -8.15 19.02 -19.66
C TYR A 10 -8.21 20.24 -18.73
N LEU A 11 -7.36 20.27 -17.69
CA LEU A 11 -7.31 21.36 -16.72
C LEU A 11 -6.83 22.67 -17.37
N LEU A 12 -5.80 22.61 -18.20
CA LEU A 12 -5.33 23.77 -18.96
C LEU A 12 -6.40 24.33 -19.90
N ARG A 13 -7.17 23.45 -20.56
CA ARG A 13 -8.27 23.86 -21.45
C ARG A 13 -9.42 24.55 -20.70
N ARG A 14 -9.57 24.27 -19.40
CA ARG A 14 -10.52 24.94 -18.50
C ARG A 14 -10.06 26.34 -18.08
N GLY A 15 -8.78 26.68 -18.27
CA GLY A 15 -8.18 27.91 -17.79
C GLY A 15 -7.73 27.82 -16.32
N ASP A 16 -7.52 26.60 -15.81
CA ASP A 16 -7.16 26.40 -14.41
C ASP A 16 -5.69 26.79 -14.14
N GLU A 17 -5.43 27.34 -12.96
CA GLU A 17 -4.07 27.64 -12.48
C GLU A 17 -3.48 26.38 -11.84
N LEU A 18 -2.39 25.90 -12.44
CA LEU A 18 -1.76 24.63 -12.10
C LEU A 18 -0.33 24.86 -11.59
N GLU A 19 -0.02 24.29 -10.43
CA GLU A 19 1.35 24.15 -9.95
C GLU A 19 1.88 22.77 -10.35
N VAL A 20 2.94 22.75 -11.16
CA VAL A 20 3.49 21.52 -11.77
C VAL A 20 4.83 21.17 -11.13
N LEU A 21 4.92 19.99 -10.52
CA LEU A 21 6.14 19.46 -9.93
C LEU A 21 6.84 18.56 -10.93
N HIS A 22 8.03 18.97 -11.36
CA HIS A 22 8.84 18.22 -12.31
C HIS A 22 10.27 18.06 -11.82
N LYS A 23 10.91 16.93 -12.18
CA LYS A 23 12.31 16.67 -11.83
C LYS A 23 12.99 15.94 -12.96
N ASN A 24 14.27 16.26 -13.15
CA ASN A 24 15.12 15.55 -14.10
C ASN A 24 15.62 14.24 -13.47
N ILE A 25 15.33 13.11 -14.11
CA ILE A 25 15.69 11.78 -13.58
C ILE A 25 17.07 11.34 -14.09
N GLN A 26 17.44 11.74 -15.30
CA GLN A 26 18.72 11.39 -15.93
C GLN A 26 19.66 12.60 -15.91
N GLU A 27 20.81 12.44 -15.24
CA GLU A 27 21.96 13.33 -15.40
C GLU A 27 22.32 13.34 -16.91
N ASN A 28 22.18 14.49 -17.58
CA ASN A 28 22.29 14.73 -19.04
C ASN A 28 21.06 14.58 -19.94
N SER A 29 19.87 14.23 -19.44
CA SER A 29 18.65 14.39 -20.29
C SER A 29 18.06 15.79 -20.15
N LYS A 30 17.50 16.36 -21.22
CA LYS A 30 16.64 17.56 -21.12
C LYS A 30 15.19 17.19 -20.74
N GLU A 31 14.88 15.90 -20.66
CA GLU A 31 13.53 15.41 -20.39
C GLU A 31 13.20 15.59 -18.90
N GLN A 32 12.35 16.56 -18.62
CA GLN A 32 11.77 16.74 -17.30
C GLN A 32 10.55 15.83 -17.17
N VAL A 33 10.58 14.96 -16.16
CA VAL A 33 9.42 14.12 -15.85
C VAL A 33 8.57 14.88 -14.84
N VAL A 34 7.29 15.08 -15.18
CA VAL A 34 6.31 15.64 -14.26
C VAL A 34 5.87 14.56 -13.28
N PHE A 35 6.08 14.80 -11.99
CA PHE A 35 5.75 13.88 -10.91
C PHE A 35 4.47 14.26 -10.18
N GLY A 36 4.05 15.51 -10.25
CA GLY A 36 2.90 15.99 -9.50
C GLY A 36 2.28 17.26 -10.07
N ILE A 37 0.99 17.46 -9.83
CA ILE A 37 0.22 18.64 -10.23
C ILE A 37 -0.74 18.98 -9.10
N LEU A 38 -0.84 20.26 -8.76
CA LEU A 38 -1.90 20.82 -7.92
C LEU A 38 -2.74 21.79 -8.75
N ASN A 39 -4.06 21.65 -8.68
CA ASN A 39 -5.00 22.64 -9.19
C ASN A 39 -5.42 23.56 -8.05
N HIS A 40 -5.17 24.88 -8.19
CA HIS A 40 -5.50 25.86 -7.16
C HIS A 40 -6.99 26.20 -7.07
N GLN A 41 -7.76 26.10 -8.17
CA GLN A 41 -9.21 26.34 -8.13
C GLN A 41 -9.94 25.23 -7.36
N ASP A 42 -9.68 23.97 -7.71
CA ASP A 42 -10.41 22.83 -7.13
C ASP A 42 -9.73 22.28 -5.86
N GLY A 43 -8.44 22.58 -5.67
CA GLY A 43 -7.60 22.01 -4.61
C GLY A 43 -7.26 20.52 -4.84
N LEU A 44 -7.48 20.01 -6.05
CA LEU A 44 -7.19 18.63 -6.42
C LEU A 44 -5.70 18.48 -6.74
N ALA A 45 -5.11 17.39 -6.26
CA ALA A 45 -3.72 17.06 -6.54
C ALA A 45 -3.62 15.69 -7.19
N TYR A 46 -2.72 15.60 -8.17
CA TYR A 46 -2.45 14.40 -8.94
C TYR A 46 -0.95 14.11 -8.90
N SER A 47 -0.55 12.87 -8.69
CA SER A 47 0.86 12.45 -8.74
C SER A 47 1.04 11.34 -9.78
N LEU A 48 2.12 11.42 -10.57
CA LEU A 48 2.47 10.39 -11.54
C LEU A 48 3.27 9.27 -10.86
N ILE A 49 2.70 8.06 -10.82
CA ILE A 49 3.42 6.87 -10.39
C ILE A 49 3.98 6.10 -11.59
N GLY A 50 5.24 5.68 -11.49
CA GLY A 50 5.90 4.92 -12.55
C GLY A 50 5.32 3.51 -12.71
N LYS A 51 5.32 2.99 -13.95
CA LYS A 51 4.98 1.58 -14.21
C LYS A 51 5.81 0.65 -13.32
N GLY A 52 5.14 -0.24 -12.61
CA GLY A 52 5.76 -1.21 -11.70
C GLY A 52 6.14 -0.67 -10.32
N ALA A 53 5.99 0.63 -10.04
CA ALA A 53 6.19 1.16 -8.70
C ALA A 53 4.96 0.85 -7.81
N PRO A 54 5.16 0.41 -6.57
CA PRO A 54 4.06 0.17 -5.65
C PRO A 54 3.40 1.49 -5.26
N GLN A 55 2.07 1.57 -5.42
CA GLN A 55 1.29 2.68 -4.90
C GLN A 55 1.36 2.64 -3.37
N GLU A 56 1.95 3.65 -2.71
CA GLU A 56 2.26 3.62 -1.27
C GLU A 56 1.06 3.15 -0.44
N ARG A 57 -0.07 3.85 -0.51
CA ARG A 57 -1.24 3.51 0.30
C ARG A 57 -1.86 2.15 -0.07
N GLY A 58 -2.09 1.93 -1.37
CA GLY A 58 -2.73 0.72 -1.86
C GLY A 58 -1.89 -0.53 -1.61
N PHE A 59 -0.57 -0.41 -1.66
CA PHE A 59 0.36 -1.50 -1.41
C PHE A 59 0.29 -1.97 0.04
N TYR A 60 0.41 -1.06 1.01
CA TYR A 60 0.36 -1.45 2.43
C TYR A 60 -1.02 -1.99 2.83
N ILE A 61 -2.11 -1.39 2.33
CA ILE A 61 -3.48 -1.92 2.55
C ILE A 61 -3.60 -3.33 1.97
N GLY A 62 -3.11 -3.55 0.75
CA GLY A 62 -3.10 -4.86 0.11
C GLY A 62 -2.27 -5.89 0.88
N LEU A 63 -1.10 -5.48 1.39
CA LEU A 63 -0.22 -6.32 2.20
C LEU A 63 -0.90 -6.75 3.51
N TRP A 64 -1.54 -5.82 4.22
CA TRP A 64 -2.32 -6.13 5.42
C TRP A 64 -3.50 -7.05 5.13
N GLY A 65 -4.24 -6.79 4.06
CA GLY A 65 -5.34 -7.64 3.63
C GLY A 65 -4.88 -9.06 3.30
N PHE A 66 -3.75 -9.19 2.59
CA PHE A 66 -3.15 -10.48 2.27
C PHE A 66 -2.76 -11.27 3.52
N ILE A 67 -2.11 -10.63 4.49
CA ILE A 67 -1.73 -11.26 5.77
C ILE A 67 -2.96 -11.74 6.53
N PHE A 68 -4.00 -10.90 6.60
CA PHE A 68 -5.23 -11.24 7.30
C PHE A 68 -5.94 -12.43 6.63
N CYS A 69 -6.00 -12.48 5.30
CA CYS A 69 -6.56 -13.60 4.57
C CYS A 69 -5.81 -14.92 4.84
N ILE A 70 -4.48 -14.88 4.87
CA ILE A 70 -3.69 -16.08 5.19
C ILE A 70 -3.92 -16.53 6.63
N LEU A 71 -3.92 -15.60 7.59
CA LEU A 71 -4.19 -15.92 8.99
C LEU A 71 -5.59 -16.52 9.17
N ALA A 72 -6.60 -15.97 8.49
CA ALA A 72 -7.96 -16.52 8.51
C ALA A 72 -7.99 -17.96 7.95
N LEU A 73 -7.28 -18.23 6.85
CA LEU A 73 -7.13 -19.59 6.30
C LEU A 73 -6.46 -20.54 7.30
N PHE A 74 -5.40 -20.10 7.97
CA PHE A 74 -4.71 -20.90 8.99
C PHE A 74 -5.62 -21.23 10.18
N ILE A 75 -6.41 -20.27 10.64
CA ILE A 75 -7.40 -20.48 11.71
C ILE A 75 -8.44 -21.51 11.26
N LEU A 76 -8.96 -21.40 10.03
CA LEU A 76 -9.95 -22.35 9.50
C LEU A 76 -9.38 -23.77 9.38
N VAL A 77 -8.17 -23.93 8.85
CA VAL A 77 -7.54 -25.24 8.69
C VAL A 77 -7.21 -25.87 10.05
N ALA A 78 -6.62 -25.10 10.97
CA ALA A 78 -6.32 -25.57 12.30
C ALA A 78 -7.59 -25.94 13.08
N GLY A 79 -8.61 -25.08 13.03
CA GLY A 79 -9.90 -25.34 13.66
C GLY A 79 -10.58 -26.58 13.08
N TRP A 80 -10.54 -26.76 11.76
CA TRP A 80 -11.07 -27.96 11.11
C TRP A 80 -10.35 -29.23 11.56
N ALA A 81 -9.01 -29.22 11.56
CA ALA A 81 -8.21 -30.36 12.00
C ALA A 81 -8.53 -30.76 13.45
N SER A 82 -8.62 -29.76 14.35
CA SER A 82 -9.02 -29.97 15.73
C SER A 82 -10.42 -30.58 15.88
N ILE A 83 -11.40 -30.10 15.11
CA ILE A 83 -12.76 -30.65 15.13
C ILE A 83 -12.79 -32.09 14.60
N SER A 84 -12.05 -32.38 13.52
CA SER A 84 -11.99 -33.73 12.94
C SER A 84 -11.41 -34.75 13.93
N GLU A 85 -10.39 -34.36 14.68
CA GLU A 85 -9.78 -35.22 15.69
C GLU A 85 -10.77 -35.61 16.79
N THR A 86 -11.62 -34.67 17.23
CA THR A 86 -12.66 -34.97 18.23
C THR A 86 -13.74 -35.91 17.68
N PHE A 87 -14.10 -35.79 16.41
CA PHE A 87 -15.01 -36.73 15.77
C PHE A 87 -14.44 -38.14 15.70
N GLU A 88 -13.14 -38.29 15.40
CA GLU A 88 -12.44 -39.57 15.39
C GLU A 88 -12.40 -40.23 16.78
N LYS A 89 -12.33 -39.42 17.85
CA LYS A 89 -12.37 -39.88 19.25
C LYS A 89 -13.78 -40.28 19.74
N GLY A 90 -14.79 -40.29 18.88
CA GLY A 90 -16.16 -40.66 19.22
C GLY A 90 -17.10 -39.48 19.49
N GLY A 91 -16.68 -38.25 19.17
CA GLY A 91 -17.54 -37.05 19.16
C GLY A 91 -17.90 -36.50 20.55
N TYR A 92 -17.29 -37.00 21.61
CA TYR A 92 -17.43 -36.45 22.95
C TYR A 92 -16.41 -35.34 23.15
N TRP A 93 -16.88 -34.18 23.60
CA TRP A 93 -16.05 -33.02 23.91
C TRP A 93 -15.89 -32.90 25.42
N ASP A 94 -14.65 -33.01 25.91
CA ASP A 94 -14.35 -32.72 27.31
C ASP A 94 -13.65 -31.37 27.49
N TYR A 95 -13.46 -30.95 28.74
CA TYR A 95 -12.80 -29.69 29.07
C TYR A 95 -11.34 -29.64 28.56
N TRP A 96 -10.64 -30.77 28.59
CA TRP A 96 -9.24 -30.86 28.20
C TRP A 96 -9.08 -30.75 26.68
N ASP A 97 -10.04 -31.24 25.90
CA ASP A 97 -10.09 -31.04 24.46
C ASP A 97 -10.22 -29.56 24.11
N TRP A 98 -11.13 -28.83 24.76
CA TRP A 98 -11.27 -27.38 24.56
C TRP A 98 -9.99 -26.63 24.92
N MET A 99 -9.37 -26.96 26.05
CA MET A 99 -8.14 -26.33 26.49
C MET A 99 -6.99 -26.62 25.52
N ASN A 100 -6.86 -27.87 25.06
CA ASN A 100 -5.83 -28.27 24.09
C ASN A 100 -5.99 -27.56 22.74
N ILE A 101 -7.22 -27.38 22.26
CA ILE A 101 -7.48 -26.69 20.99
C ILE A 101 -7.14 -25.21 21.10
N ILE A 102 -7.46 -24.58 22.23
CA ILE A 102 -7.09 -23.18 22.48
C ILE A 102 -5.57 -23.05 22.59
N ASP A 103 -4.90 -23.87 23.41
CA ASP A 103 -3.46 -23.78 23.60
C ASP A 103 -2.67 -24.05 22.31
N THR A 104 -3.04 -25.12 21.60
CA THR A 104 -2.42 -25.48 20.31
C THR A 104 -2.72 -24.43 19.25
N GLY A 105 -3.96 -23.94 19.19
CA GLY A 105 -4.38 -22.88 18.28
C GLY A 105 -3.62 -21.58 18.54
N VAL A 106 -3.54 -21.13 19.79
CA VAL A 106 -2.81 -19.92 20.19
C VAL A 106 -1.33 -20.05 19.85
N MET A 107 -0.70 -21.20 20.13
CA MET A 107 0.70 -21.43 19.80
C MET A 107 0.93 -21.36 18.27
N PHE A 108 0.10 -22.06 17.50
CA PHE A 108 0.21 -22.09 16.04
C PHE A 108 -0.02 -20.72 15.40
N ILE A 109 -1.06 -20.01 15.82
CA ILE A 109 -1.39 -18.65 15.32
C ILE A 109 -0.28 -17.68 15.70
N SER A 110 0.25 -17.75 16.93
CA SER A 110 1.34 -16.87 17.38
C SER A 110 2.60 -17.09 16.56
N PHE A 111 2.98 -18.35 16.34
CA PHE A 111 4.15 -18.70 15.53
C PHE A 111 3.99 -18.25 14.07
N SER A 112 2.86 -18.62 13.45
CA SER A 112 2.55 -18.28 12.06
C SER A 112 2.43 -16.77 11.85
N GLY A 113 1.78 -16.07 12.78
CA GLY A 113 1.66 -14.62 12.79
C GLY A 113 3.01 -13.93 12.87
N THR A 114 3.93 -14.43 13.70
CA THR A 114 5.30 -13.87 13.81
C THR A 114 6.06 -14.00 12.51
N ILE A 115 5.97 -15.16 11.83
CA ILE A 115 6.61 -15.37 10.52
C ILE A 115 6.01 -14.43 9.47
N LEU A 116 4.68 -14.34 9.39
CA LEU A 116 4.00 -13.49 8.41
C LEU A 116 4.31 -12.00 8.63
N LEU A 117 4.36 -11.56 9.89
CA LEU A 117 4.79 -10.20 10.24
C LEU A 117 6.25 -9.96 9.85
N GLY A 118 7.14 -10.94 10.06
CA GLY A 118 8.54 -10.86 9.63
C GLY A 118 8.69 -10.72 8.11
N ILE A 119 7.97 -11.53 7.33
CA ILE A 119 7.96 -11.43 5.87
C ILE A 119 7.38 -10.09 5.41
N SER A 120 6.27 -9.65 6.02
CA SER A 120 5.66 -8.35 5.75
C SER A 120 6.63 -7.20 6.01
N PHE A 121 7.36 -7.26 7.12
CA PHE A 121 8.39 -6.28 7.45
C PHE A 121 9.49 -6.24 6.39
N LEU A 122 10.00 -7.40 5.93
CA LEU A 122 11.01 -7.46 4.88
C LEU A 122 10.50 -6.87 3.56
N ILE A 123 9.27 -7.17 3.17
CA ILE A 123 8.62 -6.61 1.98
C ILE A 123 8.51 -5.08 2.11
N ALA A 124 8.01 -4.60 3.24
CA ALA A 124 7.89 -3.17 3.53
C ALA A 124 9.26 -2.46 3.52
N LEU A 125 10.30 -3.11 4.06
CA LEU A 125 11.66 -2.62 4.05
C LEU A 125 12.22 -2.50 2.63
N CYS A 126 12.02 -3.51 1.78
CA CYS A 126 12.43 -3.46 0.37
C CYS A 126 11.76 -2.30 -0.37
N VAL A 127 10.47 -2.06 -0.12
CA VAL A 127 9.74 -0.91 -0.70
C VAL A 127 10.28 0.42 -0.18
N ALA A 128 10.57 0.53 1.11
CA ALA A 128 11.17 1.74 1.69
C ALA A 128 12.55 2.02 1.10
N ILE A 129 13.39 0.98 0.94
CA ILE A 129 14.70 1.08 0.29
C ILE A 129 14.54 1.51 -1.16
N TYR A 130 13.57 0.97 -1.90
CA TYR A 130 13.27 1.38 -3.27
C TYR A 130 12.97 2.88 -3.35
N PHE A 131 12.09 3.40 -2.49
CA PHE A 131 11.76 4.83 -2.49
C PHE A 131 12.96 5.71 -2.08
N LYS A 132 13.84 5.23 -1.20
CA LYS A 132 15.02 5.98 -0.77
C LYS A 132 16.14 6.01 -1.81
N VAL A 133 16.42 4.88 -2.46
CA VAL A 133 17.58 4.69 -3.35
C VAL A 133 17.26 5.02 -4.81
N SER A 134 16.04 4.74 -5.27
CA SER A 134 15.65 5.01 -6.66
C SER A 134 15.51 6.51 -6.90
N LYS A 135 16.19 7.06 -7.93
CA LYS A 135 16.01 8.47 -8.35
C LYS A 135 14.53 8.77 -8.63
N ARG A 136 13.81 7.83 -9.27
CA ARG A 136 12.38 7.96 -9.58
C ARG A 136 11.49 7.80 -8.35
N GLY A 137 11.82 6.85 -7.47
CA GLY A 137 11.10 6.62 -6.21
C GLY A 137 11.20 7.82 -5.26
N ASN A 138 12.40 8.38 -5.11
CA ASN A 138 12.64 9.54 -4.26
C ASN A 138 11.95 10.79 -4.82
N ALA A 139 12.01 11.01 -6.14
CA ALA A 139 11.30 12.11 -6.79
C ALA A 139 9.77 12.01 -6.60
N TYR A 140 9.22 10.80 -6.75
CA TYR A 140 7.82 10.53 -6.45
C TYR A 140 7.47 10.84 -4.99
N TYR A 141 8.24 10.31 -4.04
CA TYR A 141 8.03 10.53 -2.60
C TYR A 141 8.06 12.02 -2.23
N GLN A 142 9.05 12.76 -2.74
CA GLN A 142 9.16 14.21 -2.55
C GLN A 142 7.94 14.95 -3.12
N SER A 143 7.50 14.60 -4.33
CA SER A 143 6.33 15.23 -4.96
C SER A 143 5.05 14.96 -4.18
N GLN A 144 4.86 13.73 -3.69
CA GLN A 144 3.73 13.34 -2.84
C GLN A 144 3.72 14.10 -1.52
N TYR A 145 4.87 14.22 -0.85
CA TYR A 145 4.99 14.97 0.38
C TYR A 145 4.65 16.45 0.18
N PHE A 146 5.18 17.07 -0.88
CA PHE A 146 4.94 18.47 -1.18
C PHE A 146 3.47 18.74 -1.54
N LEU A 147 2.85 17.91 -2.39
CA LEU A 147 1.43 18.04 -2.73
C LEU A 147 0.51 17.90 -1.51
N LYS A 148 0.84 16.98 -0.59
CA LYS A 148 0.10 16.84 0.68
C LYS A 148 0.26 18.10 1.54
N GLN A 149 1.46 18.65 1.65
CA GLN A 149 1.72 19.86 2.41
C GLN A 149 0.98 21.07 1.84
N LEU A 150 1.04 21.31 0.53
CA LEU A 150 0.33 22.39 -0.13
C LEU A 150 -1.19 22.27 0.10
N ARG A 151 -1.75 21.07 -0.05
CA ARG A 151 -3.17 20.85 0.20
C ARG A 151 -3.58 21.13 1.63
N ARG A 152 -2.76 20.74 2.61
CA ARG A 152 -2.98 21.09 4.02
C ARG A 152 -2.98 22.59 4.25
N GLN A 153 -2.04 23.31 3.63
CA GLN A 153 -1.97 24.78 3.72
C GLN A 153 -3.23 25.45 3.15
N HIS A 154 -3.85 24.85 2.12
CA HIS A 154 -5.13 25.29 1.56
C HIS A 154 -6.38 24.72 2.26
N GLY A 155 -6.23 24.10 3.44
CA GLY A 155 -7.35 23.54 4.21
C GLY A 155 -8.05 22.34 3.56
N LYS A 156 -7.39 21.68 2.59
CA LYS A 156 -7.90 20.49 1.90
C LYS A 156 -7.37 19.22 2.55
N THR A 157 -8.00 18.08 2.24
CA THR A 157 -7.56 16.76 2.71
C THR A 157 -6.19 16.38 2.13
N ASP A 158 -5.46 15.50 2.80
CA ASP A 158 -4.15 14.96 2.38
C ASP A 158 -4.22 14.01 1.17
N TYR A 159 -5.39 13.87 0.56
CA TYR A 159 -5.62 12.85 -0.45
C TYR A 159 -5.07 13.29 -1.82
N VAL A 160 -3.91 12.76 -2.22
CA VAL A 160 -3.38 12.97 -3.58
C VAL A 160 -3.79 11.80 -4.47
N THR A 161 -4.32 12.12 -5.66
CA THR A 161 -4.75 11.12 -6.63
C THR A 161 -3.54 10.57 -7.38
N GLU A 162 -3.28 9.27 -7.25
CA GLU A 162 -2.18 8.62 -7.96
C GLU A 162 -2.60 8.18 -9.37
N VAL A 163 -1.89 8.65 -10.39
CA VAL A 163 -2.14 8.35 -11.80
C VAL A 163 -0.98 7.52 -12.34
N ARG A 164 -1.29 6.36 -12.94
CA ARG A 164 -0.28 5.48 -13.55
C ARG A 164 0.17 6.01 -14.92
N SER A 165 1.48 5.99 -15.16
CA SER A 165 2.10 6.44 -16.42
C SER A 165 1.80 5.50 -17.58
#